data_AF-A0A7Y6K5U5-F1
#
_entry.id   AF-A0A7Y6K5U5-F1
#
_cell.length_a   1.000
_cell.length_b   1.000
_cell.length_c   1.000
_cell.angle_alpha   90.00
_cell.angle_beta   90.00
_cell.angle_gamma   90.00
#
_symmetry.space_group_name_H-M   'P 1'
#
loop_
_entity.id
_entity.type
_entity.pdbx_description
1 polymer ?
#
loop_
_entity_poly.entity_id
_entity_poly.type
_entity_poly.pdbx_seq_one_letter_code
_entity_poly.pdbx_strand_id
1 'polypeptide(L)'
;MGARKTADSLFAALADASRRQLLSLLNAGPQSAPSLARELKISRASVIEHLNELGEAGWVDVAFGDDGEASYSKRSQAEAQFLAECEALQKPVCSEASDALDEQAAAWAREWPAEDPNVYLIGQRLLRLSAHIDRALKEAAASQGLLAAELLLLDALLVSGPPYTQSPTQLQKPLAMTLGGITKCVGRLEQMGLVERMPDPADGRGILVRMKSQARKVLRNILHQGAYGTDWVASSHMAPERRAALSTLLRELHVFADAEAARRGAERG
;
A
#
# COMPACT_ATOMS: atom_id res chain seq x y z
N MET A 1 -6.85 -20.49 -19.93
CA MET A 1 -6.39 -21.33 -18.80
C MET A 1 -4.97 -21.89 -18.99
N GLY A 2 -4.44 -21.96 -20.22
CA GLY A 2 -3.06 -22.43 -20.49
C GLY A 2 -1.95 -21.46 -20.08
N ALA A 3 -2.04 -20.18 -20.43
CA ALA A 3 -0.97 -19.19 -20.18
C ALA A 3 -0.64 -18.98 -18.69
N ARG A 4 -1.66 -18.97 -17.81
CA ARG A 4 -1.47 -18.84 -16.35
C ARG A 4 -0.71 -20.03 -15.74
N LYS A 5 -0.97 -21.24 -16.23
CA LYS A 5 -0.21 -22.45 -15.82
C LYS A 5 1.25 -22.40 -16.25
N THR A 6 1.57 -21.70 -17.35
CA THR A 6 2.93 -21.50 -17.84
C THR A 6 3.70 -20.47 -17.01
N ALA A 7 3.05 -19.41 -16.54
CA ALA A 7 3.68 -18.43 -15.65
C ALA A 7 4.01 -19.04 -14.29
N ASP A 8 3.06 -19.75 -13.66
CA ASP A 8 3.26 -20.37 -12.34
C ASP A 8 4.45 -21.34 -12.31
N SER A 9 4.65 -22.12 -13.37
CA SER A 9 5.79 -23.03 -13.50
C SER A 9 7.13 -22.29 -13.65
N LEU A 10 7.15 -21.15 -14.36
CA LEU A 10 8.35 -20.32 -14.48
C LEU A 10 8.77 -19.76 -13.11
N PHE A 11 7.82 -19.21 -12.34
CA PHE A 11 8.07 -18.67 -11.00
C PHE A 11 8.47 -19.75 -9.99
N ALA A 12 7.80 -20.91 -10.00
CA ALA A 12 8.12 -22.03 -9.11
C ALA A 12 9.54 -22.57 -9.35
N ALA A 13 9.97 -22.65 -10.61
CA ALA A 13 11.34 -23.02 -10.95
C ALA A 13 12.36 -21.99 -10.43
N LEU A 14 12.09 -20.69 -10.47
CA LEU A 14 13.01 -19.69 -9.93
C LEU A 14 13.00 -19.54 -8.41
N ALA A 15 12.06 -20.16 -7.68
CA ALA A 15 11.98 -20.04 -6.23
C ALA A 15 13.21 -20.62 -5.50
N ASP A 16 13.87 -21.61 -6.09
CA ASP A 16 15.07 -22.25 -5.55
C ASP A 16 16.36 -21.48 -5.90
N ALA A 17 17.26 -21.35 -4.93
CA ALA A 17 18.50 -20.58 -5.08
C ALA A 17 19.52 -21.24 -6.02
N SER A 18 19.64 -22.56 -5.99
CA SER A 18 20.55 -23.34 -6.84
C SER A 18 20.13 -23.24 -8.31
N ARG A 19 18.82 -23.31 -8.59
CA ARG A 19 18.28 -23.12 -9.95
C ARG A 19 18.57 -21.73 -10.51
N ARG A 20 18.47 -20.66 -9.70
CA ARG A 20 18.87 -19.30 -10.11
C ARG A 20 20.37 -19.19 -10.41
N GLN A 21 21.21 -19.83 -9.61
CA GLN A 21 22.66 -19.82 -9.84
C GLN A 21 23.03 -20.59 -11.11
N LEU A 22 22.41 -21.75 -11.37
CA LEU A 22 22.57 -22.50 -12.62
C LEU A 22 22.27 -21.63 -13.85
N LEU A 23 21.14 -20.93 -13.86
CA LEU A 23 20.78 -20.03 -14.96
C LEU A 23 21.78 -18.87 -15.13
N SER A 24 22.38 -18.40 -14.03
CA SER A 24 23.43 -17.38 -14.10
C SER A 24 24.73 -17.91 -14.71
N LEU A 25 25.10 -19.15 -14.43
CA LEU A 25 26.28 -19.79 -15.02
C LEU A 25 26.07 -20.05 -16.53
N LEU A 26 24.88 -20.48 -16.91
CA LEU A 26 24.50 -20.71 -18.30
C LEU A 26 24.43 -19.44 -19.16
N ASN A 27 24.48 -18.23 -18.57
CA ASN A 27 24.66 -16.99 -19.33
C ASN A 27 26.03 -16.92 -20.03
N ALA A 28 27.04 -17.67 -19.55
CA ALA A 28 28.35 -17.74 -20.17
C ALA A 28 28.39 -18.64 -21.42
N GLY A 29 27.29 -19.33 -21.71
CA GLY A 29 27.16 -20.27 -22.83
C GLY A 29 26.75 -21.68 -22.39
N PRO A 30 26.62 -22.62 -23.34
CA PRO A 30 26.27 -24.00 -23.03
C PRO A 30 27.33 -24.69 -22.15
N GLN A 31 26.89 -25.43 -21.12
CA GLN A 31 27.78 -26.13 -20.19
C GLN A 31 27.27 -27.53 -19.84
N SER A 32 28.17 -28.43 -19.47
CA SER A 32 27.81 -29.79 -19.02
C SER A 32 27.52 -29.85 -17.51
N ALA A 33 26.70 -30.81 -17.11
CA ALA A 33 26.35 -31.02 -15.70
C ALA A 33 27.58 -31.24 -14.77
N PRO A 34 28.65 -31.95 -15.17
CA PRO A 34 29.88 -32.04 -14.37
C PRO A 34 30.57 -30.69 -14.14
N SER A 35 30.57 -29.80 -15.13
CA SER A 35 31.17 -28.47 -15.02
C SER A 35 30.38 -27.60 -14.06
N LEU A 36 29.04 -27.57 -14.21
CA LEU A 36 28.13 -26.85 -13.32
C LEU A 36 28.19 -27.36 -11.87
N ALA A 37 28.31 -28.67 -11.65
CA ALA A 37 28.46 -29.27 -10.32
C ALA A 37 29.73 -28.82 -9.61
N ARG A 38 30.83 -28.64 -10.35
CA ARG A 38 32.11 -28.16 -9.83
C ARG A 38 32.02 -26.70 -9.37
N GLU A 39 31.34 -25.86 -10.16
CA GLU A 39 31.18 -24.44 -9.86
C GLU A 39 30.26 -24.20 -8.66
N LEU A 40 29.14 -24.92 -8.57
CA LEU A 40 28.18 -24.82 -7.48
C LEU A 40 28.58 -25.58 -6.21
N LYS A 41 29.59 -26.45 -6.30
CA LYS A 41 30.05 -27.33 -5.21
C LYS A 41 28.93 -28.24 -4.66
N ILE A 42 28.08 -28.74 -5.55
CA ILE A 42 27.01 -29.70 -5.22
C ILE A 42 27.18 -30.98 -6.03
N SER A 43 26.41 -32.03 -5.71
CA SER A 43 26.51 -33.30 -6.42
C SER A 43 26.00 -33.18 -7.85
N ARG A 44 26.60 -33.96 -8.77
CA ARG A 44 26.11 -34.07 -10.15
C ARG A 44 24.63 -34.47 -10.22
N ALA A 45 24.19 -35.37 -9.34
CA ALA A 45 22.80 -35.81 -9.28
C ALA A 45 21.86 -34.64 -8.95
N SER A 46 22.24 -33.79 -7.98
CA SER A 46 21.47 -32.59 -7.61
C SER A 46 21.45 -31.55 -8.73
N VAL A 47 22.56 -31.35 -9.45
CA VAL A 47 22.57 -30.49 -10.65
C VAL A 47 21.60 -31.02 -11.72
N ILE A 48 21.63 -32.32 -12.00
CA ILE A 48 20.75 -32.93 -13.01
C ILE A 48 19.28 -32.78 -12.61
N GLU A 49 18.94 -33.00 -11.34
CA GLU A 49 17.59 -32.79 -10.80
C GLU A 49 17.11 -31.34 -11.05
N HIS A 50 17.93 -30.36 -10.68
CA HIS A 50 17.63 -28.96 -10.90
C HIS A 50 17.53 -28.58 -12.40
N LEU A 51 18.39 -29.14 -13.25
CA LEU A 51 18.34 -28.91 -14.69
C LEU A 51 17.09 -29.53 -15.33
N ASN A 52 16.62 -30.67 -14.82
CA ASN A 52 15.36 -31.28 -15.29
C ASN A 52 14.16 -30.41 -14.93
N GLU A 53 14.07 -29.92 -13.69
CA GLU A 53 13.00 -28.99 -13.27
C GLU A 53 13.02 -27.68 -14.07
N LEU A 54 14.22 -27.15 -14.35
CA LEU A 54 14.39 -25.99 -15.23
C LEU A 54 13.98 -26.29 -16.67
N GLY A 55 14.28 -27.48 -17.18
CA GLY A 55 13.85 -27.94 -18.51
C GLY A 55 12.33 -28.08 -18.63
N GLU A 56 11.67 -28.68 -17.63
CA GLU A 56 10.21 -28.80 -17.56
C GLU A 56 9.51 -27.44 -17.52
N ALA A 57 10.09 -26.48 -16.79
CA ALA A 57 9.61 -25.10 -16.75
C ALA A 57 10.01 -24.27 -18.00
N GLY A 58 10.79 -24.84 -18.92
CA GLY A 58 11.17 -24.23 -20.19
C GLY A 58 12.37 -23.28 -20.14
N TRP A 59 13.10 -23.24 -19.03
CA TRP A 59 14.26 -22.37 -18.83
C TRP A 59 15.55 -22.84 -19.50
N VAL A 60 15.67 -24.15 -19.74
CA VAL A 60 16.91 -24.79 -20.23
C VAL A 60 16.60 -25.74 -21.38
N ASP A 61 17.46 -25.72 -22.39
CA ASP A 61 17.54 -26.70 -23.46
C ASP A 61 18.70 -27.66 -23.24
N VAL A 62 18.56 -28.90 -23.69
CA VAL A 62 19.61 -29.93 -23.63
C VAL A 62 19.96 -30.37 -25.05
N ALA A 63 21.25 -30.34 -25.36
CA ALA A 63 21.83 -30.88 -26.58
C ALA A 63 22.81 -32.00 -26.22
N PHE A 64 22.90 -33.03 -27.05
CA PHE A 64 23.85 -34.12 -26.86
C PHE A 64 24.98 -33.96 -27.88
N GLY A 65 26.22 -33.94 -27.42
CA GLY A 65 27.40 -33.93 -28.28
C GLY A 65 27.64 -35.29 -28.95
N ASP A 66 28.54 -35.31 -29.92
CA ASP A 66 28.95 -36.54 -30.63
C ASP A 66 29.62 -37.57 -29.70
N ASP A 67 30.12 -37.13 -28.55
CA ASP A 67 30.67 -37.92 -27.44
C ASP A 67 29.60 -38.47 -26.48
N GLY A 68 28.33 -38.13 -26.70
CA GLY A 68 27.20 -38.50 -25.85
C GLY A 68 27.09 -37.65 -24.58
N GLU A 69 27.91 -36.59 -24.42
CA GLU A 69 27.81 -35.69 -23.27
C GLU A 69 26.68 -34.68 -23.46
N ALA A 70 25.82 -34.54 -22.44
CA ALA A 70 24.74 -33.56 -22.43
C ALA A 70 25.29 -32.15 -22.11
N SER A 71 25.03 -31.22 -23.02
CA SER A 71 25.30 -29.79 -22.87
C SER A 71 23.99 -29.04 -22.69
N TYR A 72 23.92 -28.23 -21.64
CA TYR A 72 22.73 -27.47 -21.25
C TYR A 72 22.91 -26.00 -21.60
N SER A 73 21.87 -25.36 -22.15
CA SER A 73 21.89 -23.93 -22.49
C SER A 73 20.62 -23.24 -22.00
N LYS A 74 20.75 -21.98 -21.56
CA LYS A 74 19.58 -21.18 -21.15
C LYS A 74 18.74 -20.78 -22.36
N ARG A 75 17.42 -20.94 -22.25
CA ARG A 75 16.47 -20.56 -23.30
C ARG A 75 16.08 -19.08 -23.18
N SER A 76 16.44 -18.27 -24.18
CA SER A 76 16.14 -16.82 -24.20
C SER A 76 14.65 -16.50 -24.18
N GLN A 77 13.80 -17.39 -24.73
CA GLN A 77 12.36 -17.18 -24.77
C GLN A 77 11.70 -17.25 -23.38
N ALA A 78 12.14 -18.17 -22.51
CA ALA A 78 11.60 -18.28 -21.16
C ALA A 78 11.97 -17.07 -20.29
N GLU A 79 13.18 -16.53 -20.48
CA GLU A 79 13.58 -15.27 -19.85
C GLU A 79 12.74 -14.09 -20.34
N ALA A 80 12.51 -13.96 -21.66
CA ALA A 80 11.65 -12.92 -22.20
C ALA A 80 10.20 -13.05 -21.70
N GLN A 81 9.68 -14.27 -21.59
CA GLN A 81 8.34 -14.54 -21.08
C GLN A 81 8.23 -14.20 -19.58
N PHE A 82 9.22 -14.58 -18.77
CA PHE A 82 9.29 -14.22 -17.36
C PHE A 82 9.35 -12.70 -17.16
N LEU A 83 10.19 -12.01 -17.92
CA LEU A 83 10.28 -10.55 -17.86
C LEU A 83 8.96 -9.88 -18.25
N ALA A 84 8.28 -10.38 -19.28
CA ALA A 84 6.97 -9.88 -19.69
C ALA A 84 5.89 -10.09 -18.61
N GLU A 85 5.89 -11.23 -17.92
CA GLU A 85 4.99 -11.50 -16.79
C GLU A 85 5.33 -10.62 -15.58
N CYS A 86 6.60 -10.44 -15.24
CA CYS A 86 7.03 -9.50 -14.22
C CYS A 86 6.62 -8.06 -14.55
N GLU A 87 6.77 -7.64 -15.80
CA GLU A 87 6.34 -6.33 -16.28
C GLU A 87 4.81 -6.19 -16.21
N ALA A 88 4.05 -7.23 -16.60
CA ALA A 88 2.60 -7.23 -16.50
C ALA A 88 2.11 -7.14 -15.03
N LEU A 89 2.82 -7.78 -14.10
CA LEU A 89 2.56 -7.68 -12.66
C LEU A 89 2.98 -6.32 -12.06
N GLN A 90 4.02 -5.70 -12.63
CA GLN A 90 4.52 -4.40 -12.20
C GLN A 90 3.81 -3.22 -12.85
N LYS A 91 3.14 -3.43 -13.99
CA LYS A 91 2.50 -2.37 -14.75
C LYS A 91 1.48 -1.70 -13.84
N PRO A 92 1.73 -0.44 -13.41
CA PRO A 92 0.75 0.27 -12.63
C PRO A 92 -0.51 0.34 -13.48
N VAL A 93 -1.67 0.16 -12.87
CA VAL A 93 -2.94 0.58 -13.48
C VAL A 93 -2.94 2.12 -13.51
N CYS A 94 -2.04 2.71 -14.29
CA CYS A 94 -2.18 4.07 -14.77
C CYS A 94 -3.00 3.96 -16.02
N SER A 95 -4.32 4.02 -15.87
CA SER A 95 -5.15 4.19 -17.04
C SER A 95 -5.15 5.67 -17.41
N GLU A 96 -4.53 5.98 -18.54
CA GLU A 96 -4.99 7.05 -19.41
C GLU A 96 -6.41 6.75 -19.97
N ALA A 97 -7.10 5.71 -19.47
CA ALA A 97 -8.50 5.45 -19.77
C ALA A 97 -9.39 6.37 -18.93
N SER A 98 -10.25 7.09 -19.64
CA SER A 98 -11.43 7.77 -19.11
C SER A 98 -12.22 6.85 -18.18
N ASP A 99 -12.66 7.37 -17.03
CA ASP A 99 -13.54 6.64 -16.11
C ASP A 99 -14.99 7.16 -16.16
N ALA A 100 -15.87 6.55 -15.35
CA ALA A 100 -17.28 6.91 -15.28
C ALA A 100 -17.52 8.36 -14.79
N LEU A 101 -16.56 8.97 -14.08
CA LEU A 101 -16.66 10.37 -13.66
C LEU A 101 -16.37 11.31 -14.82
N ASP A 102 -15.44 10.94 -15.70
CA ASP A 102 -15.15 11.73 -16.90
C ASP A 102 -16.38 11.77 -17.84
N GLU A 103 -17.12 10.66 -17.94
CA GLU A 103 -18.44 10.64 -18.63
C GLU A 103 -19.47 11.55 -17.94
N GLN A 104 -19.54 11.51 -16.61
CA GLN A 104 -20.43 12.37 -15.81
C GLN A 104 -20.07 13.85 -15.97
N ALA A 105 -18.79 14.18 -16.03
CA ALA A 105 -18.30 15.54 -16.25
C ALA A 105 -18.63 16.05 -17.65
N ALA A 106 -18.54 15.19 -18.67
CA ALA A 106 -18.98 15.55 -20.02
C ALA A 106 -20.49 15.87 -20.06
N ALA A 107 -21.32 15.16 -19.28
CA ALA A 107 -22.73 15.48 -19.12
C ALA A 107 -22.96 16.79 -18.38
N TRP A 108 -22.22 17.02 -17.29
CA TRP A 108 -22.28 18.25 -16.52
C TRP A 108 -21.86 19.48 -17.34
N ALA A 109 -20.79 19.37 -18.13
CA ALA A 109 -20.28 20.44 -18.98
C ALA A 109 -21.25 20.86 -20.11
N ARG A 110 -22.15 19.95 -20.54
CA ARG A 110 -23.22 20.31 -21.50
C ARG A 110 -24.27 21.24 -20.87
N GLU A 111 -24.51 21.10 -19.57
CA GLU A 111 -25.47 21.93 -18.83
C GLU A 111 -24.84 23.25 -18.36
N TRP A 112 -23.55 23.25 -18.02
CA TRP A 112 -22.80 24.45 -17.63
C TRP A 112 -21.54 24.67 -18.49
N PRO A 113 -21.66 25.11 -19.76
CA PRO A 113 -20.52 25.23 -20.68
C PRO A 113 -19.49 26.31 -20.31
N ALA A 114 -19.85 27.26 -19.46
CA ALA A 114 -18.98 28.36 -19.04
C ALA A 114 -18.10 28.00 -17.83
N GLU A 115 -18.37 26.87 -17.17
CA GLU A 115 -17.67 26.45 -15.96
C GLU A 115 -16.57 25.43 -16.26
N ASP A 116 -15.55 25.35 -15.40
CA ASP A 116 -14.49 24.36 -15.54
C ASP A 116 -14.96 22.97 -15.03
N PRO A 117 -15.09 21.96 -15.90
CA PRO A 117 -15.51 20.61 -15.50
C PRO A 117 -14.52 19.92 -14.56
N ASN A 118 -13.25 20.35 -14.51
CA ASN A 118 -12.27 19.79 -13.58
C ASN A 118 -12.58 20.16 -12.13
N VAL A 119 -13.14 21.35 -11.87
CA VAL A 119 -13.56 21.76 -10.51
C VAL A 119 -14.67 20.83 -10.01
N TYR A 120 -15.62 20.51 -10.89
CA TYR A 120 -16.68 19.52 -10.61
C TYR A 120 -16.10 18.12 -10.36
N LEU A 121 -15.21 17.65 -11.23
CA LEU A 121 -14.56 16.34 -11.12
C LEU A 121 -13.80 16.17 -9.81
N ILE A 122 -13.03 17.18 -9.39
CA ILE A 122 -12.27 17.17 -8.14
C ILE A 122 -13.22 16.92 -6.96
N GLY A 123 -14.33 17.66 -6.88
CA GLY A 123 -15.33 17.47 -5.82
C GLY A 123 -15.95 16.07 -5.84
N GLN A 124 -16.29 15.57 -7.02
CA GLN A 124 -16.88 14.24 -7.19
C GLN A 124 -15.92 13.10 -6.83
N ARG A 125 -14.63 13.25 -7.16
CA ARG A 125 -13.56 12.31 -6.82
C ARG A 125 -13.32 12.29 -5.31
N LEU A 126 -13.21 13.47 -4.68
CA LEU A 126 -13.02 13.59 -3.24
C LEU A 126 -14.19 13.01 -2.44
N LEU A 127 -15.44 13.24 -2.87
CA LEU A 127 -16.61 12.69 -2.19
C LEU A 127 -16.60 11.16 -2.16
N ARG A 128 -16.29 10.53 -3.29
CA ARG A 128 -16.21 9.07 -3.40
C ARG A 128 -15.03 8.51 -2.63
N LEU A 129 -13.85 9.12 -2.76
CA LEU A 129 -12.66 8.73 -1.99
C LEU A 129 -12.91 8.84 -0.49
N SER A 130 -13.51 9.93 -0.02
CA SER A 130 -13.89 10.12 1.37
C SER A 130 -14.81 8.99 1.87
N ALA A 131 -15.83 8.61 1.09
CA ALA A 131 -16.71 7.50 1.43
C ALA A 131 -15.98 6.13 1.51
N HIS A 132 -14.93 5.92 0.71
CA HIS A 132 -14.09 4.72 0.79
C HIS A 132 -13.16 4.73 2.01
N ILE A 133 -12.57 5.88 2.31
CA ILE A 133 -11.71 6.10 3.49
C ILE A 133 -12.52 5.90 4.77
N ASP A 134 -13.67 6.55 4.88
CA ASP A 134 -14.57 6.45 6.03
C ASP A 134 -14.99 5.01 6.33
N ARG A 135 -15.28 4.23 5.27
CA ARG A 135 -15.68 2.83 5.41
C ARG A 135 -14.53 1.98 5.91
N ALA A 136 -13.35 2.10 5.29
CA ALA A 136 -12.17 1.36 5.69
C ALA A 136 -11.75 1.71 7.14
N LEU A 137 -11.81 2.99 7.52
CA LEU A 137 -11.53 3.43 8.89
C LEU A 137 -12.51 2.82 9.90
N LYS A 138 -13.80 2.75 9.57
CA LYS A 138 -14.82 2.12 10.43
C LYS A 138 -14.58 0.61 10.57
N GLU A 139 -14.26 -0.08 9.47
CA GLU A 139 -13.95 -1.51 9.47
C GLU A 139 -12.69 -1.82 10.29
N ALA A 140 -11.63 -1.03 10.11
CA ALA A 140 -10.39 -1.15 10.87
C ALA A 140 -10.61 -0.93 12.37
N ALA A 141 -11.34 0.11 12.75
CA ALA A 141 -11.69 0.37 14.14
C ALA A 141 -12.53 -0.78 14.73
N ALA A 142 -13.56 -1.23 14.01
CA ALA A 142 -14.44 -2.31 14.46
C ALA A 142 -13.69 -3.63 14.69
N SER A 143 -12.65 -3.93 13.91
CA SER A 143 -11.80 -5.12 14.09
C SER A 143 -11.11 -5.18 15.46
N GLN A 144 -10.96 -4.03 16.13
CA GLN A 144 -10.37 -3.88 17.46
C GLN A 144 -11.39 -3.47 18.53
N GLY A 145 -12.69 -3.53 18.21
CA GLY A 145 -13.77 -3.11 19.12
C GLY A 145 -13.85 -1.60 19.34
N LEU A 146 -13.29 -0.80 18.44
CA LEU A 146 -13.27 0.66 18.48
C LEU A 146 -14.29 1.29 17.51
N LEU A 147 -14.63 2.54 17.77
CA LEU A 147 -15.26 3.45 16.83
C LEU A 147 -14.20 4.19 16.01
N ALA A 148 -14.55 4.64 14.80
CA ALA A 148 -13.65 5.40 13.94
C ALA A 148 -13.05 6.65 14.64
N ALA A 149 -13.87 7.39 15.39
CA ALA A 149 -13.42 8.55 16.15
C ALA A 149 -12.42 8.21 17.28
N GLU A 150 -12.53 7.01 17.85
CA GLU A 150 -11.61 6.51 18.89
C GLU A 150 -10.27 6.13 18.29
N LEU A 151 -10.31 5.48 17.12
CA LEU A 151 -9.11 5.18 16.36
C LEU A 151 -8.36 6.46 15.94
N LEU A 152 -9.07 7.46 15.41
CA LEU A 152 -8.46 8.75 15.04
C LEU A 152 -7.87 9.47 16.27
N LEU A 153 -8.53 9.42 17.43
CA LEU A 153 -7.99 10.03 18.65
C LEU A 153 -6.68 9.35 19.08
N LEU A 154 -6.63 8.02 19.03
CA LEU A 154 -5.40 7.28 19.31
C LEU A 154 -4.30 7.63 18.30
N ASP A 155 -4.63 7.74 17.01
CA ASP A 155 -3.67 8.17 15.99
C ASP A 155 -3.12 9.58 16.28
N ALA A 156 -3.98 10.55 16.61
CA ALA A 156 -3.57 11.90 16.97
C ALA A 156 -2.64 11.94 18.20
N LEU A 157 -2.88 11.11 19.22
CA LEU A 157 -1.98 10.95 20.36
C LEU A 157 -0.65 10.28 19.99
N LEU A 158 -0.65 9.38 19.00
CA LEU A 158 0.58 8.76 18.51
C LEU A 158 1.44 9.80 17.77
N VAL A 159 0.82 10.58 16.88
CA VAL A 159 1.46 11.61 16.06
C VAL A 159 2.03 12.74 16.91
N SER A 160 1.47 13.02 18.09
CA SER A 160 2.04 14.01 19.02
C SER A 160 3.43 13.63 19.56
N GLY A 161 3.88 12.39 19.34
CA GLY A 161 5.16 11.87 19.82
C GLY A 161 5.16 11.59 21.33
N PRO A 162 6.20 10.91 21.86
CA PRO A 162 6.33 10.64 23.30
C PRO A 162 6.29 11.93 24.13
N PRO A 163 5.58 11.96 25.29
CA PRO A 163 4.94 10.84 25.99
C PRO A 163 3.51 10.52 25.52
N TYR A 164 3.15 10.85 24.28
CA TYR A 164 1.84 10.59 23.63
C TYR A 164 0.69 11.21 24.42
N THR A 165 0.86 12.49 24.72
CA THR A 165 0.00 13.24 25.63
C THR A 165 -0.44 14.55 24.98
N GLN A 166 -1.74 14.83 25.02
CA GLN A 166 -2.34 16.07 24.50
C GLN A 166 -3.54 16.49 25.35
N SER A 167 -3.85 17.78 25.38
CA SER A 167 -5.10 18.28 25.98
C SER A 167 -6.29 18.05 25.04
N PRO A 168 -7.53 17.95 25.57
CA PRO A 168 -8.74 17.87 24.75
C PRO A 168 -8.86 18.98 23.72
N THR A 169 -8.43 20.20 24.07
CA THR A 169 -8.44 21.37 23.17
C THR A 169 -7.47 21.19 22.01
N GLN A 170 -6.26 20.66 22.28
CA GLN A 170 -5.27 20.38 21.24
C GLN A 170 -5.73 19.28 20.27
N LEU A 171 -6.55 18.33 20.75
CA LEU A 171 -7.11 17.26 19.93
C LEU A 171 -8.27 17.71 19.01
N GLN A 172 -8.84 18.91 19.19
CA GLN A 172 -9.95 19.39 18.34
C GLN A 172 -9.54 19.61 16.89
N LYS A 173 -8.39 20.26 16.68
CA LYS A 173 -7.90 20.61 15.35
C LYS A 173 -7.62 19.37 14.47
N PRO A 174 -6.83 18.37 14.91
CA PRO A 174 -6.53 17.21 14.07
C PRO A 174 -7.74 16.29 13.82
N LEU A 175 -8.74 16.29 14.71
CA LEU A 175 -9.90 15.39 14.61
C LEU A 175 -11.13 16.03 13.96
N ALA A 176 -11.14 17.35 13.76
CA ALA A 176 -12.33 18.12 13.37
C ALA A 176 -13.56 17.78 14.24
N MET A 177 -13.35 17.50 15.52
CA MET A 177 -14.39 17.11 16.49
C MET A 177 -14.70 18.26 17.45
N THR A 178 -15.94 18.29 17.93
CA THR A 178 -16.32 19.17 19.05
C THR A 178 -15.66 18.71 20.36
N LEU A 179 -15.44 19.63 21.30
CA LEU A 179 -14.87 19.30 22.61
C LEU A 179 -15.72 18.27 23.39
N GLY A 180 -17.05 18.34 23.24
CA GLY A 180 -17.96 17.34 23.80
C GLY A 180 -17.79 15.96 23.16
N GLY A 181 -17.59 15.91 21.84
CA GLY A 181 -17.27 14.68 21.12
C GLY A 181 -15.95 14.05 21.59
N ILE A 182 -14.91 14.88 21.78
CA ILE A 182 -13.62 14.43 22.31
C ILE A 182 -13.77 13.88 23.72
N THR A 183 -14.47 14.59 24.60
CA THR A 183 -14.68 14.13 25.99
C THR A 183 -15.36 12.77 26.05
N LYS A 184 -16.36 12.53 25.19
CA LYS A 184 -17.04 11.24 25.06
C LYS A 184 -16.09 10.15 24.54
N CYS A 185 -15.29 10.47 23.53
CA CYS A 185 -14.30 9.57 22.95
C CYS A 185 -13.24 9.14 23.99
N VAL A 186 -12.67 10.11 24.70
CA VAL A 186 -11.71 9.87 25.79
C VAL A 186 -12.32 9.01 26.88
N GLY A 187 -13.59 9.28 27.26
CA GLY A 187 -14.28 8.48 28.28
C GLY A 187 -14.40 7.00 27.89
N ARG A 188 -14.73 6.70 26.63
CA ARG A 188 -14.78 5.31 26.15
C ARG A 188 -13.41 4.66 26.07
N LEU A 189 -12.40 5.37 25.54
CA LEU A 189 -11.02 4.87 25.49
C LEU A 189 -10.42 4.63 26.89
N GLU A 190 -10.79 5.44 27.88
CA GLU A 190 -10.38 5.25 29.28
C GLU A 190 -11.04 4.01 29.88
N GLN A 191 -12.34 3.79 29.64
CA GLN A 191 -13.06 2.56 30.04
C GLN A 191 -12.44 1.30 29.41
N MET A 192 -11.92 1.41 28.19
CA MET A 192 -11.20 0.34 27.50
C MET A 192 -9.74 0.17 27.97
N GLY A 193 -9.26 1.02 28.88
CA GLY A 193 -7.88 0.98 29.38
C GLY A 193 -6.82 1.39 28.34
N LEU A 194 -7.22 2.12 27.29
CA LEU A 194 -6.35 2.54 26.20
C LEU A 194 -5.71 3.91 26.42
N VAL A 195 -6.37 4.77 27.21
CA VAL A 195 -5.85 6.07 27.63
C VAL A 195 -6.01 6.26 29.14
N GLU A 196 -5.47 7.36 29.65
CA GLU A 196 -5.74 7.89 30.98
C GLU A 196 -5.80 9.41 30.95
N ARG A 197 -6.61 9.97 31.86
CA ARG A 197 -6.60 11.39 32.17
C ARG A 197 -5.60 11.72 33.27
N MET A 198 -4.92 12.83 33.13
CA MET A 198 -3.99 13.36 34.12
C MET A 198 -4.21 14.86 34.31
N PRO A 199 -3.96 15.41 35.52
CA PRO A 199 -3.90 16.85 35.70
C PRO A 199 -2.82 17.46 34.80
N ASP A 200 -3.12 18.62 34.22
CA ASP A 200 -2.10 19.40 33.53
C ASP A 200 -1.23 20.14 34.57
N PRO A 201 0.09 19.88 34.67
CA PRO A 201 0.94 20.59 35.62
C PRO A 201 1.10 22.08 35.27
N ALA A 202 0.82 22.48 34.03
CA ALA A 202 0.88 23.87 33.58
C ALA A 202 -0.45 24.63 33.79
N ASP A 203 -1.56 23.90 33.98
CA ASP A 203 -2.89 24.46 34.21
C ASP A 203 -3.60 23.67 35.31
N GLY A 204 -3.75 24.28 36.49
CA GLY A 204 -4.40 23.64 37.64
C GLY A 204 -5.86 23.23 37.42
N ARG A 205 -6.50 23.65 36.31
CA ARG A 205 -7.83 23.20 35.87
C ARG A 205 -7.79 22.35 34.59
N GLY A 206 -6.63 22.23 33.97
CA GLY A 206 -6.40 21.51 32.73
C GLY A 206 -6.32 20.00 32.93
N ILE A 207 -6.72 19.27 31.91
CA ILE A 207 -6.61 17.81 31.85
C ILE A 207 -5.82 17.45 30.60
N LEU A 208 -4.86 16.56 30.76
CA LEU A 208 -4.14 15.91 29.69
C LEU A 208 -4.66 14.48 29.49
N VAL A 209 -4.68 14.04 28.24
CA VAL A 209 -5.00 12.66 27.87
C VAL A 209 -3.71 12.00 27.41
N ARG A 210 -3.32 10.91 28.08
CA ARG A 210 -2.12 10.14 27.75
C ARG A 210 -2.47 8.78 27.19
N MET A 211 -1.80 8.39 26.11
CA MET A 211 -1.91 7.06 25.53
C MET A 211 -1.20 6.01 26.40
N LYS A 212 -1.86 4.88 26.66
CA LYS A 212 -1.26 3.71 27.32
C LYS A 212 -0.56 2.78 26.34
N SER A 213 0.33 1.93 26.85
CA SER A 213 1.05 0.93 26.04
C SER A 213 0.12 -0.02 25.29
N GLN A 214 -1.05 -0.33 25.84
CA GLN A 214 -2.05 -1.19 25.20
C GLN A 214 -2.63 -0.56 23.92
N ALA A 215 -2.87 0.76 23.90
CA ALA A 215 -3.33 1.46 22.70
C ALA A 215 -2.32 1.38 21.56
N ARG A 216 -1.01 1.48 21.86
CA ARG A 216 0.03 1.29 20.84
C ARG A 216 0.00 -0.11 20.23
N LYS A 217 -0.34 -1.15 21.01
CA LYS A 217 -0.50 -2.51 20.47
C LYS A 217 -1.71 -2.59 19.52
N VAL A 218 -2.81 -1.94 19.88
CA VAL A 218 -4.01 -1.87 19.03
C VAL A 218 -3.69 -1.20 17.69
N LEU A 219 -3.08 -0.01 17.70
CA LEU A 219 -2.66 0.69 16.48
C LEU A 219 -1.69 -0.16 15.64
N ARG A 220 -0.73 -0.83 16.28
CA ARG A 220 0.20 -1.73 15.61
C ARG A 220 -0.51 -2.92 14.95
N ASN A 221 -1.52 -3.51 15.59
CA ASN A 221 -2.27 -4.61 15.00
C ASN A 221 -3.02 -4.16 13.74
N ILE A 222 -3.64 -2.98 13.78
CA ILE A 222 -4.30 -2.39 12.61
C ILE A 222 -3.29 -2.16 11.47
N LEU A 223 -2.06 -1.71 11.80
CA LEU A 223 -0.98 -1.53 10.82
C LEU A 223 -0.60 -2.86 10.14
N HIS A 224 -0.37 -3.90 10.94
CA HIS A 224 0.13 -5.19 10.42
C HIS A 224 -0.92 -5.99 9.65
N GLN A 225 -2.21 -5.77 9.94
CA GLN A 225 -3.30 -6.44 9.22
C GLN A 225 -3.54 -5.85 7.83
N GLY A 226 -2.81 -4.81 7.42
CA GLY A 226 -3.07 -4.10 6.16
C GLY A 226 -4.44 -3.42 6.15
N ALA A 227 -5.03 -3.21 7.34
CA ALA A 227 -6.35 -2.60 7.50
C ALA A 227 -6.30 -1.07 7.45
N TYR A 228 -5.13 -0.47 7.22
CA TYR A 228 -5.04 0.93 6.84
C TYR A 228 -5.67 1.06 5.46
N GLY A 229 -6.93 1.49 5.46
CA GLY A 229 -7.50 2.41 4.48
C GLY A 229 -7.40 2.05 3.00
N THR A 230 -8.53 2.14 2.29
CA THR A 230 -8.53 2.12 0.81
C THR A 230 -7.54 3.15 0.22
N ASP A 231 -7.29 4.27 0.90
CA ASP A 231 -6.33 5.32 0.54
C ASP A 231 -4.86 4.91 0.66
N TRP A 232 -4.47 4.18 1.71
CA TRP A 232 -3.09 3.71 1.86
C TRP A 232 -2.74 2.73 0.74
N VAL A 233 -3.62 1.76 0.49
CA VAL A 233 -3.44 0.79 -0.60
C VAL A 233 -3.44 1.52 -1.95
N ALA A 234 -4.46 2.34 -2.24
CA ALA A 234 -4.56 3.06 -3.51
C ALA A 234 -3.34 3.95 -3.77
N SER A 235 -2.87 4.70 -2.77
CA SER A 235 -1.68 5.55 -2.92
C SER A 235 -0.39 4.74 -3.03
N SER A 236 -0.28 3.58 -2.39
CA SER A 236 0.90 2.71 -2.50
C SER A 236 1.13 2.18 -3.93
N HIS A 237 0.06 2.04 -4.73
CA HIS A 237 0.14 1.66 -6.14
C HIS A 237 0.60 2.78 -7.08
N MET A 238 0.68 4.03 -6.61
CA MET A 238 1.19 5.15 -7.40
C MET A 238 2.73 5.14 -7.41
N ALA A 239 3.35 5.74 -8.43
CA ALA A 239 4.78 6.05 -8.38
C ALA A 239 5.07 7.07 -7.25
N PRO A 240 6.24 7.03 -6.58
CA PRO A 240 6.60 7.97 -5.51
C PRO A 240 6.43 9.45 -5.89
N GLU A 241 6.80 9.81 -7.13
CA GLU A 241 6.73 11.17 -7.65
C GLU A 241 5.26 11.62 -7.80
N ARG A 242 4.39 10.72 -8.27
CA ARG A 242 2.95 10.99 -8.38
C ARG A 242 2.29 11.15 -7.01
N ARG A 243 2.68 10.35 -6.01
CA ARG A 243 2.22 10.55 -4.62
C ARG A 243 2.61 11.91 -4.07
N ALA A 244 3.88 12.31 -4.27
CA ALA A 244 4.37 13.60 -3.81
C ALA A 244 3.65 14.78 -4.50
N ALA A 245 3.40 14.67 -5.81
CA ALA A 245 2.62 15.64 -6.56
C ALA A 245 1.17 15.73 -6.05
N LEU A 246 0.49 14.59 -5.88
CA LEU A 246 -0.88 14.56 -5.34
C LEU A 246 -0.95 15.17 -3.94
N SER A 247 -0.01 14.85 -3.05
CA SER A 247 0.06 15.44 -1.71
C SER A 247 0.20 16.97 -1.77
N THR A 248 0.98 17.48 -2.73
CA THR A 248 1.14 18.93 -2.94
C THR A 248 -0.16 19.58 -3.42
N LEU A 249 -0.84 18.99 -4.40
CA LEU A 249 -2.10 19.49 -4.95
C LEU A 249 -3.23 19.44 -3.91
N LEU A 250 -3.31 18.37 -3.12
CA LEU A 250 -4.29 18.26 -2.03
C LEU A 250 -4.03 19.29 -0.93
N ARG A 251 -2.76 19.61 -0.64
CA ARG A 251 -2.42 20.68 0.31
C ARG A 251 -2.90 22.03 -0.19
N GLU A 252 -2.68 22.34 -1.46
CA GLU A 252 -3.17 23.59 -2.07
C GLU A 252 -4.70 23.69 -1.97
N LEU A 253 -5.40 22.63 -2.36
CA LEU A 253 -6.86 22.58 -2.27
C LEU A 253 -7.37 22.73 -0.83
N HIS A 254 -6.71 22.08 0.13
CA HIS A 254 -7.07 22.17 1.56
C HIS A 254 -6.94 23.59 2.09
N VAL A 255 -5.86 24.31 1.76
CA VAL A 255 -5.67 25.71 2.18
C VAL A 255 -6.80 26.61 1.67
N PHE A 256 -7.18 26.45 0.40
CA PHE A 256 -8.29 27.23 -0.16
C PHE A 256 -9.65 26.85 0.45
N ALA A 257 -9.87 25.57 0.72
CA ALA A 257 -11.09 25.09 1.37
C ALA A 257 -11.24 25.64 2.81
N ASP A 258 -10.15 25.69 3.58
CA ASP A 258 -10.14 26.25 4.93
C ASP A 258 -10.46 27.75 4.92
N ALA A 259 -9.86 28.50 3.99
CA ALA A 259 -10.12 29.93 3.83
C ALA A 259 -11.59 30.20 3.47
N GLU A 260 -12.15 29.42 2.56
CA GLU A 260 -13.56 29.52 2.17
C GLU A 260 -14.51 29.14 3.32
N ALA A 261 -14.19 28.10 4.10
CA ALA A 261 -14.96 27.71 5.28
C ALA A 261 -14.97 28.82 6.35
N ALA A 262 -13.81 29.45 6.60
CA ALA A 262 -13.69 30.58 7.52
C ALA A 262 -14.52 31.78 7.05
N ARG A 263 -14.46 32.12 5.75
CA ARG A 263 -15.26 33.20 5.15
C ARG A 263 -16.77 32.98 5.36
N ARG A 264 -17.27 31.79 5.04
CA ARG A 264 -18.69 31.41 5.25
C ARG A 264 -19.09 31.38 6.73
N GLY A 265 -18.15 31.18 7.63
CA GLY A 265 -18.38 31.26 9.07
C GLY A 265 -18.58 32.70 9.52
N ALA A 266 -17.72 33.62 9.06
CA ALA A 266 -17.79 35.04 9.37
C ALA A 266 -19.06 35.72 8.82
N GLU A 267 -19.57 35.28 7.67
CA GLU A 267 -20.83 35.81 7.09
C GLU A 267 -22.08 35.38 7.85
N ARG A 268 -22.00 34.35 8.70
CA ARG A 268 -23.13 33.79 9.46
C ARG A 268 -23.17 34.23 10.93
N GLY A 269 -22.12 34.87 11.44
CA GLY A 269 -22.00 35.34 12.83
C GLY A 269 -22.15 36.84 12.94
#